data_AF-A0AAE1WL10-F1
#
_entry.id   AF-A0AAE1WL10-F1
#
_cell.length_a   1.000
_cell.length_b   1.000
_cell.length_c   1.000
_cell.angle_alpha   90.00
_cell.angle_beta   90.00
_cell.angle_gamma   90.00
#
_symmetry.space_group_name_H-M   'P 1'
#
loop_
_entity.id
_entity.type
_entity.pdbx_description
1 polymer ?
#
loop_
_entity_poly.entity_id
_entity_poly.type
_entity_poly.pdbx_seq_one_letter_code
_entity_poly.pdbx_strand_id
1 'polypeptide(L)'
;MIRGSMFVGREFLGLTGTGDNDMDISMISFPKLKVLRFEECLGWTKWEDITTDEESNATVLIMPCLRELVINGCGLRKLPHRLIRKASLLQHLIILNSFHLWERYGEEGSARASLSHIPRLTVVL
;
A
#
# COMPACT_ATOMS: atom_id res chain seq x y z
N MET A 1 -6.11 26.00 -8.08
CA MET A 1 -5.55 25.12 -7.02
C MET A 1 -6.68 24.27 -6.47
N ILE A 2 -6.83 23.03 -6.93
CA ILE A 2 -7.91 22.15 -6.47
C ILE A 2 -7.49 21.63 -5.08
N ARG A 3 -8.14 22.16 -4.03
CA ARG A 3 -7.91 21.79 -2.62
C ARG A 3 -8.66 20.51 -2.25
N GLY A 4 -8.42 19.43 -2.99
CA GLY A 4 -8.97 18.11 -2.66
C GLY A 4 -7.92 17.25 -1.99
N SER A 5 -8.07 16.98 -0.69
CA SER A 5 -7.33 15.89 -0.05
C SER A 5 -7.98 14.57 -0.48
N MET A 6 -7.28 13.79 -1.29
CA MET A 6 -7.68 12.46 -1.72
C MET A 6 -7.22 11.42 -0.67
N PHE A 7 -8.15 10.52 -0.36
CA PHE A 7 -7.96 9.37 0.50
C PHE A 7 -8.23 8.12 -0.32
N VAL A 8 -7.30 7.16 -0.29
CA VAL A 8 -7.52 5.82 -0.86
C VAL A 8 -7.95 4.93 0.29
N GLY A 9 -9.26 4.67 0.38
CA GLY A 9 -9.84 3.79 1.39
C GLY A 9 -9.79 2.32 1.00
N ARG A 10 -10.19 1.47 1.94
CA ARG A 10 -10.22 0.01 1.79
C ARG A 10 -11.17 -0.48 0.68
N GLU A 11 -12.14 0.34 0.26
CA GLU A 11 -12.99 0.08 -0.91
C GLU A 11 -12.18 -0.07 -2.20
N PHE A 12 -11.05 0.63 -2.33
CA PHE A 12 -10.13 0.45 -3.45
C PHE A 12 -9.56 -0.97 -3.48
N LEU A 13 -9.38 -1.59 -2.32
CA LEU A 13 -8.89 -2.97 -2.17
C LEU A 13 -10.03 -4.00 -2.32
N GLY A 14 -11.23 -3.56 -2.69
CA GLY A 14 -12.45 -4.38 -2.78
C GLY A 14 -13.04 -4.74 -1.42
N LEU A 15 -12.52 -4.20 -0.32
CA LEU A 15 -12.89 -4.57 1.05
C LEU A 15 -14.10 -3.76 1.53
N THR A 16 -15.26 -3.96 0.93
CA THR A 16 -16.52 -3.34 1.38
C THR A 16 -17.26 -4.31 2.32
N GLY A 17 -17.27 -4.05 3.64
CA GLY A 17 -18.17 -4.79 4.57
C GLY A 17 -19.64 -4.48 4.23
N THR A 18 -20.63 -5.36 4.43
CA THR A 18 -21.04 -5.97 5.71
C THR A 18 -21.91 -7.23 5.49
N GLY A 19 -21.84 -8.17 6.42
CA GLY A 19 -22.84 -9.22 6.63
C GLY A 19 -22.39 -10.12 7.78
N ASP A 20 -23.11 -10.08 8.89
CA ASP A 20 -22.93 -10.91 10.10
C ASP A 20 -23.24 -12.41 9.86
N ASN A 21 -22.91 -12.92 8.69
CA ASN A 21 -23.32 -14.23 8.20
C ASN A 21 -22.27 -14.66 7.17
N ASP A 22 -21.61 -15.79 7.43
CA ASP A 22 -20.64 -16.46 6.56
C ASP A 22 -19.24 -15.84 6.49
N MET A 23 -18.48 -16.10 7.56
CA MET A 23 -17.07 -16.46 7.43
C MET A 23 -16.94 -17.59 6.41
N ASP A 24 -16.74 -17.29 5.12
CA ASP A 24 -16.08 -18.17 4.12
C ASP A 24 -16.05 -17.63 2.68
N ILE A 25 -16.30 -16.34 2.44
CA ILE A 25 -16.08 -15.78 1.10
C ILE A 25 -14.59 -15.49 0.93
N SER A 26 -13.88 -16.38 0.23
CA SER A 26 -12.53 -16.12 -0.27
C SER A 26 -12.54 -14.85 -1.12
N MET A 27 -11.93 -13.78 -0.62
CA MET A 27 -11.96 -12.49 -1.30
C MET A 27 -10.63 -12.26 -2.00
N ILE A 28 -10.67 -12.21 -3.34
CA ILE A 28 -9.46 -12.00 -4.15
C ILE A 28 -9.61 -10.71 -4.95
N SER A 29 -8.86 -9.69 -4.55
CA SER A 29 -8.80 -8.41 -5.27
C SER A 29 -7.54 -8.34 -6.11
N PHE A 30 -7.69 -7.98 -7.39
CA PHE A 30 -6.58 -7.82 -8.33
C PHE A 30 -5.65 -9.05 -8.44
N PRO A 31 -6.18 -10.26 -8.72
CA PRO A 31 -5.44 -11.52 -8.66
C PRO A 31 -4.18 -11.57 -9.53
N LYS A 32 -4.16 -10.80 -10.63
CA LYS A 32 -3.10 -10.82 -11.64
C LYS A 32 -2.23 -9.55 -11.64
N LEU A 33 -2.51 -8.58 -10.77
CA LEU A 33 -1.79 -7.31 -10.77
C LEU A 33 -0.35 -7.55 -10.28
N LYS A 34 0.62 -7.21 -11.15
CA LYS A 34 2.05 -7.37 -10.87
C LYS A 34 2.75 -6.06 -10.56
N VAL A 35 2.23 -4.96 -11.09
CA VAL A 35 2.80 -3.61 -10.92
C VAL A 35 1.66 -2.68 -10.56
N LEU A 36 1.83 -1.94 -9.47
CA LEU A 36 0.95 -0.85 -9.07
C LEU A 36 1.77 0.43 -9.00
N ARG A 37 1.30 1.48 -9.68
CA ARG A 37 2.03 2.74 -9.83
C ARG A 37 1.09 3.91 -9.61
N PHE A 38 1.52 4.83 -8.77
CA PHE A 38 0.88 6.12 -8.53
C PHE A 38 1.86 7.23 -8.91
N GLU A 39 1.44 8.12 -9.81
CA GLU A 39 2.25 9.20 -10.38
C GLU A 39 1.55 10.54 -10.12
N GLU A 40 2.30 11.53 -9.64
CA GLU A 40 1.87 12.93 -9.50
C GLU A 40 0.56 13.13 -8.72
N CYS A 41 0.26 12.21 -7.79
CA CYS A 41 -0.94 12.27 -6.95
C CYS A 41 -0.72 13.20 -5.74
N LEU A 42 -0.47 14.49 -5.98
CA LEU A 42 -0.15 15.47 -4.93
C LEU A 42 -1.26 15.64 -3.89
N GLY A 43 -2.52 15.47 -4.29
CA GLY A 43 -3.68 15.53 -3.39
C GLY A 43 -3.85 14.27 -2.52
N TRP A 44 -3.19 13.16 -2.84
CA TRP A 44 -3.35 11.89 -2.14
C TRP A 44 -2.54 11.88 -0.85
N THR A 45 -3.20 12.12 0.28
CA THR A 45 -2.53 12.33 1.56
C THR A 45 -2.54 11.11 2.48
N LYS A 46 -3.53 10.22 2.32
CA LYS A 46 -3.71 9.03 3.16
C LYS A 46 -4.11 7.82 2.31
N TRP A 47 -3.51 6.69 2.64
CA TRP A 47 -3.86 5.36 2.15
C TRP A 47 -4.26 4.52 3.36
N GLU A 48 -5.48 4.02 3.36
CA GLU A 48 -5.97 3.11 4.41
C GLU A 48 -5.22 1.79 4.40
N ASP A 49 -4.90 1.32 5.60
CA ASP A 49 -4.27 0.02 5.81
C ASP A 49 -5.34 -1.03 6.12
N ILE A 50 -4.99 -2.30 5.93
CA ILE A 50 -5.89 -3.41 6.26
C ILE A 50 -5.92 -3.69 7.77
N THR A 51 -6.94 -4.38 8.24
CA THR A 51 -7.06 -4.79 9.66
C THR A 51 -6.08 -5.92 9.98
N THR A 52 -5.92 -6.23 11.28
CA THR A 52 -5.00 -7.31 11.73
C THR A 52 -5.57 -8.67 11.32
N ASP A 53 -6.90 -8.80 11.37
CA ASP A 53 -7.61 -10.00 10.97
C ASP A 53 -7.47 -10.21 9.46
N GLU A 54 -7.57 -9.15 8.66
CA GLU A 54 -7.33 -9.22 7.22
C GLU A 54 -5.88 -9.56 6.87
N GLU A 55 -4.89 -9.04 7.61
CA GLU A 55 -3.47 -9.37 7.42
C GLU A 55 -3.22 -10.88 7.63
N SER A 56 -3.76 -11.43 8.72
CA SER A 56 -3.55 -12.83 9.12
C SER A 56 -4.44 -13.84 8.38
N ASN A 57 -5.55 -13.39 7.78
CA ASN A 57 -6.45 -14.28 7.06
C ASN A 57 -5.91 -14.67 5.67
N ALA A 58 -5.60 -15.95 5.48
CA ALA A 58 -5.11 -16.50 4.22
C ALA A 58 -6.16 -16.53 3.10
N THR A 59 -7.46 -16.46 3.42
CA THR A 59 -8.54 -16.43 2.41
C THR A 59 -8.77 -15.04 1.81
N VAL A 60 -8.23 -13.99 2.45
CA VAL A 60 -8.18 -12.63 1.92
C VAL A 60 -6.90 -12.49 1.11
N LEU A 61 -7.01 -12.26 -0.19
CA LEU A 61 -5.88 -12.07 -1.10
C LEU A 61 -6.02 -10.72 -1.81
N ILE A 62 -5.16 -9.77 -1.46
CA ILE A 62 -5.18 -8.42 -2.03
C ILE A 62 -3.89 -8.25 -2.82
N MET A 63 -4.01 -8.23 -4.15
CA MET A 63 -2.88 -8.18 -5.08
C MET A 63 -1.83 -9.27 -4.82
N PRO A 64 -2.21 -10.58 -4.77
CA PRO A 64 -1.28 -11.66 -4.42
C PRO A 64 -0.09 -11.81 -5.38
N CYS A 65 -0.20 -11.26 -6.59
CA CYS A 65 0.86 -11.27 -7.61
C CYS A 65 1.72 -10.00 -7.65
N LEU A 66 1.55 -9.05 -6.73
CA LEU A 66 2.24 -7.77 -6.77
C LEU A 66 3.75 -7.96 -6.59
N ARG A 67 4.54 -7.43 -7.53
CA ARG A 67 6.02 -7.51 -7.54
C ARG A 67 6.66 -6.14 -7.41
N GLU A 68 6.00 -5.10 -7.91
CA GLU A 68 6.49 -3.73 -7.89
C GLU A 68 5.39 -2.76 -7.45
N LEU A 69 5.73 -1.93 -6.47
CA LEU A 69 4.94 -0.77 -6.05
C LEU A 69 5.76 0.49 -6.28
N VAL A 70 5.23 1.42 -7.07
CA VAL A 70 5.86 2.71 -7.35
C VAL A 70 4.98 3.85 -6.88
N ILE A 71 5.57 4.77 -6.13
CA ILE A 71 4.96 6.02 -5.69
C ILE A 71 5.89 7.15 -6.09
N ASN A 72 5.49 7.93 -7.10
CA ASN A 72 6.28 9.02 -7.64
C ASN A 72 5.50 10.34 -7.59
N GLY A 73 6.05 11.37 -6.95
CA GLY A 73 5.42 12.69 -6.92
C GLY A 73 4.11 12.75 -6.12
N CYS A 74 3.97 11.95 -5.05
CA CYS A 74 2.72 11.83 -4.30
C CYS A 74 2.78 12.52 -2.94
N GLY A 75 1.64 13.07 -2.50
CA GLY A 75 1.48 13.71 -1.18
C GLY A 75 1.28 12.75 0.00
N LEU A 76 1.49 11.45 -0.21
CA LEU A 76 1.12 10.41 0.73
C LEU A 76 2.00 10.49 1.98
N ARG A 77 1.37 10.53 3.17
CA ARG A 77 2.13 10.68 4.42
C ARG A 77 2.69 9.37 4.97
N LYS A 78 2.04 8.25 4.65
CA LYS A 78 2.38 6.93 5.18
C LYS A 78 1.90 5.82 4.25
N LEU A 79 2.71 4.77 4.12
CA LEU A 79 2.34 3.52 3.46
C LEU A 79 1.39 2.67 4.33
N PRO A 80 0.51 1.86 3.72
CA PRO A 80 -0.25 0.82 4.40
C PRO A 80 0.66 -0.40 4.62
N HIS A 81 1.24 -0.50 5.82
CA HIS A 81 2.29 -1.49 6.14
C HIS A 81 1.77 -2.92 6.13
N ARG A 82 0.55 -3.13 6.62
CA ARG A 82 -0.04 -4.48 6.70
C ARG A 82 -0.40 -4.96 5.30
N LEU A 83 -0.93 -4.07 4.47
CA LEU A 83 -1.18 -4.36 3.06
C LEU A 83 0.12 -4.75 2.33
N ILE A 84 1.21 -4.00 2.55
CA ILE A 84 2.52 -4.30 1.95
C ILE A 84 3.05 -5.65 2.42
N ARG A 85 2.94 -5.98 3.72
CA ARG A 85 3.34 -7.29 4.23
C ARG A 85 2.52 -8.43 3.65
N LYS A 86 1.23 -8.20 3.43
CA LYS A 86 0.32 -9.17 2.81
C LYS A 86 0.67 -9.42 1.34
N ALA A 87 1.25 -8.45 0.65
CA ALA A 87 1.82 -8.62 -0.68
C ALA A 87 3.19 -9.33 -0.62
N SER A 88 3.17 -10.62 -0.24
CA SER A 88 4.37 -11.43 0.01
C SER A 88 5.31 -11.61 -1.19
N LEU A 89 4.84 -11.37 -2.41
CA LEU A 89 5.64 -11.42 -3.64
C LEU A 89 6.30 -10.08 -4.02
N LEU A 90 6.10 -9.03 -3.22
CA LEU A 90 6.64 -7.70 -3.49
C LEU A 90 8.17 -7.74 -3.42
N GLN A 91 8.81 -7.40 -4.54
CA GLN A 91 10.27 -7.40 -4.68
C GLN A 91 10.82 -5.98 -4.69
N HIS A 92 10.06 -5.04 -5.26
CA HIS A 92 10.47 -3.66 -5.50
C HIS A 92 9.49 -2.69 -4.88
N LEU A 93 9.98 -1.84 -3.98
CA LEU A 93 9.29 -0.64 -3.53
C LEU A 93 10.11 0.58 -3.95
N ILE A 94 9.53 1.41 -4.81
CA ILE A 94 10.16 2.58 -5.39
C ILE A 94 9.38 3.82 -4.97
N ILE A 95 10.02 4.71 -4.23
CA ILE A 95 9.46 5.98 -3.77
C ILE A 95 10.33 7.09 -4.35
N LEU A 96 9.76 7.93 -5.21
CA LEU A 96 10.44 9.03 -5.90
C LEU A 96 9.68 10.33 -5.65
N ASN A 97 10.38 11.45 -5.51
CA ASN A 97 9.78 12.79 -5.48
C ASN A 97 8.61 12.94 -4.49
N SER A 98 8.59 12.15 -3.41
CA SER A 98 7.46 12.04 -2.48
C SER A 98 7.91 12.43 -1.08
N PHE A 99 8.00 13.74 -0.83
CA PHE A 99 8.66 14.33 0.35
C PHE A 99 8.29 13.67 1.68
N HIS A 100 7.00 13.49 1.98
CA HIS A 100 6.57 12.91 3.25
C HIS A 100 6.94 11.42 3.40
N LEU A 101 6.96 10.66 2.30
CA LEU A 101 7.43 9.28 2.32
C LEU A 101 8.95 9.21 2.41
N TRP A 102 9.66 10.10 1.71
CA TRP A 102 11.11 10.21 1.78
C TRP A 102 11.57 10.53 3.21
N GLU A 103 10.95 11.50 3.89
CA GLU A 103 11.25 11.82 5.29
C GLU A 103 11.07 10.61 6.23
N ARG A 104 10.06 9.78 5.96
CA ARG A 104 9.70 8.65 6.83
C ARG A 104 10.46 7.35 6.54
N TYR A 105 10.82 7.12 5.28
CA TYR A 105 11.38 5.85 4.79
C TYR A 105 12.73 5.99 4.09
N GLY A 106 13.24 7.22 3.94
CA GLY A 106 14.61 7.50 3.48
C GLY A 106 15.66 6.87 4.39
N GLU A 107 16.94 7.06 4.10
CA GLU A 107 18.04 6.35 4.77
C GLU A 107 18.02 6.53 6.30
N GLU A 108 17.77 7.75 6.76
CA GLU A 108 17.64 8.11 8.18
C GLU A 108 16.18 8.10 8.69
N GLY A 109 15.25 7.67 7.85
CA GLY A 109 13.82 7.69 8.14
C GLY A 109 13.45 6.76 9.30
N SER A 110 12.79 7.31 10.33
CA SER A 110 12.42 6.58 11.55
C SER A 110 11.62 5.30 11.32
N ALA A 111 10.89 5.19 10.20
CA ALA A 111 10.11 4.01 9.86
C ALA A 111 10.75 3.13 8.78
N ARG A 112 11.97 3.41 8.31
CA ARG A 112 12.64 2.59 7.28
C ARG A 112 12.71 1.12 7.66
N ALA A 113 12.98 0.82 8.93
CA ALA A 113 13.07 -0.54 9.46
C ALA A 113 11.78 -1.38 9.24
N SER A 114 10.61 -0.73 9.12
CA SER A 114 9.35 -1.42 8.83
C SER A 114 9.29 -2.03 7.42
N LEU A 115 10.14 -1.57 6.51
CA LEU A 115 10.25 -2.01 5.11
C LEU A 115 11.43 -2.97 4.89
N SER A 116 12.12 -3.41 5.95
CA SER A 116 13.31 -4.28 5.87
C SER A 116 13.06 -5.65 5.23
N HIS A 117 11.81 -6.10 5.20
CA HIS A 117 11.39 -7.33 4.55
C HIS A 117 11.31 -7.23 3.02
N ILE A 118 11.39 -6.02 2.45
CA ILE A 118 11.31 -5.79 1.01
C ILE A 118 12.72 -5.90 0.40
N PRO A 119 12.96 -6.81 -0.57
CA PRO A 119 14.30 -7.06 -1.09
C PRO A 119 14.98 -5.85 -1.73
N ARG A 120 14.22 -5.02 -2.47
CA ARG A 120 14.74 -3.86 -3.19
C ARG A 120 13.92 -2.63 -2.86
N LEU A 121 14.48 -1.79 -1.99
CA LEU A 121 13.89 -0.53 -1.57
C LEU A 121 14.68 0.63 -2.18
N THR A 122 14.00 1.47 -2.96
CA THR A 122 14.54 2.72 -3.50
C THR A 122 13.70 3.88 -2.98
N VAL A 123 14.32 4.81 -2.27
CA VAL A 123 13.67 6.01 -1.75
C VAL A 123 14.53 7.20 -2.09
N VAL A 124 14.06 8.05 -2.99
CA VAL A 124 14.78 9.22 -3.51
C VAL A 124 13.84 10.43 -3.45
N LEU A 125 14.38 11.58 -3.05
CA LEU A 125 13.66 12.84 -3.08
C LEU A 125 13.74 13.49 -4.46
#